data_AF-A0A8T5NGW4-F1
#
_entry.id   AF-A0A8T5NGW4-F1
#
_cell.length_a   1.000
_cell.length_b   1.000
_cell.length_c   1.000
_cell.angle_alpha   90.00
_cell.angle_beta   90.00
_cell.angle_gamma   90.00
#
_symmetry.space_group_name_H-M   'P 1'
#
loop_
_entity.id
_entity.type
_entity.pdbx_description
1 polymer ?
#
loop_
_entity_poly.entity_id
_entity_poly.type
_entity_poly.pdbx_seq_one_letter_code
_entity_poly.pdbx_strand_id
1 'polypeptide(L)'
;KHGSESINPANLEIMAGMIKDFFRKSKNPIVLLDCLEYLIITNGFIPVLKFLYDIREWVILQKAIFILPFSPATLEEREFALIERMMDRINF
;
A
#
# COMPACT_ATOMS: atom_id res chain seq x y z
N LYS A 1 -5.17 5.11 -22.00
CA LYS A 1 -5.59 6.42 -21.45
C LYS A 1 -6.04 6.17 -20.03
N HIS A 2 -5.35 6.71 -19.04
CA HIS A 2 -5.85 6.64 -17.66
C HIS A 2 -7.11 7.52 -17.53
N GLY A 3 -8.03 7.14 -16.62
CA GLY A 3 -9.23 7.95 -16.36
C GLY A 3 -8.87 9.33 -15.81
N SER A 4 -9.79 10.29 -15.88
CA SER A 4 -9.55 11.68 -15.43
C SER A 4 -9.14 11.79 -13.95
N GLU A 5 -9.43 10.78 -13.15
CA GLU A 5 -9.09 10.69 -11.71
C GLU A 5 -7.83 9.85 -11.42
N SER A 6 -6.99 9.59 -12.43
CA SER A 6 -5.77 8.81 -12.22
C SER A 6 -4.64 9.66 -11.63
N ILE A 7 -3.95 9.10 -10.64
CA ILE A 7 -2.75 9.68 -10.06
C ILE A 7 -1.53 9.06 -10.74
N ASN A 8 -0.48 9.84 -10.94
CA ASN A 8 0.78 9.32 -11.38
C ASN A 8 1.35 8.37 -10.30
N PRO A 9 1.66 7.09 -10.61
CA PRO A 9 2.22 6.14 -9.67
C PRO A 9 3.55 6.59 -9.02
N ALA A 10 4.27 7.55 -9.63
CA ALA A 10 5.46 8.16 -9.06
C ALA A 10 5.18 9.08 -7.85
N ASN A 11 3.91 9.49 -7.65
CA ASN A 11 3.51 10.42 -6.61
C ASN A 11 2.98 9.68 -5.37
N LEU A 12 3.85 8.92 -4.71
CA LEU A 12 3.52 8.16 -3.48
C LEU A 12 2.88 9.05 -2.39
N GLU A 13 3.34 10.30 -2.26
CA GLU A 13 2.83 11.24 -1.26
C GLU A 13 1.36 11.62 -1.50
N ILE A 14 0.97 11.84 -2.75
CA ILE A 14 -0.42 12.16 -3.10
C ILE A 14 -1.32 10.95 -2.81
N MET A 15 -0.88 9.74 -3.21
CA MET A 15 -1.60 8.51 -2.91
C MET A 15 -1.77 8.31 -1.41
N ALA A 16 -0.72 8.57 -0.62
CA ALA A 16 -0.80 8.46 0.83
C ALA A 16 -1.79 9.47 1.41
N GLY A 17 -1.76 10.72 0.97
CA GLY A 17 -2.72 11.75 1.36
C GLY A 17 -4.17 11.32 1.10
N MET A 18 -4.45 10.78 -0.08
CA MET A 18 -5.80 10.34 -0.46
C MET A 18 -6.29 9.14 0.37
N ILE A 19 -5.43 8.16 0.62
CA ILE A 19 -5.77 7.01 1.47
C ILE A 19 -6.05 7.47 2.90
N LYS A 20 -5.21 8.37 3.45
CA LYS A 20 -5.39 8.93 4.80
C LYS A 20 -6.68 9.74 4.92
N ASP A 21 -7.00 10.55 3.92
CA ASP A 21 -8.24 11.31 3.89
C ASP A 21 -9.46 10.40 3.81
N PHE A 22 -9.39 9.32 3.03
CA PHE A 22 -10.43 8.30 3.00
C PHE A 22 -10.61 7.62 4.36
N PHE A 23 -9.51 7.23 5.02
CA PHE A 23 -9.55 6.64 6.36
C PHE A 23 -10.20 7.57 7.39
N ARG A 24 -9.87 8.87 7.40
CA ARG A 24 -10.43 9.86 8.33
C ARG A 24 -11.93 10.10 8.17
N LYS A 25 -12.44 9.98 6.93
CA LYS A 25 -13.83 10.34 6.60
C LYS A 25 -14.80 9.15 6.67
N SER A 26 -14.28 7.94 6.90
CA SER A 26 -15.05 6.69 6.75
C SER A 26 -15.18 5.95 8.07
N LYS A 27 -16.30 5.23 8.26
CA LYS A 27 -16.44 4.25 9.33
C LYS A 27 -16.02 2.88 8.81
N ASN A 28 -15.14 2.17 9.52
CA ASN A 28 -14.59 0.87 9.13
C ASN A 28 -14.02 0.84 7.70
N PRO A 29 -13.09 1.75 7.35
CA PRO A 29 -12.59 1.84 5.99
C PRO A 29 -11.81 0.59 5.56
N ILE A 30 -11.98 0.21 4.29
CA ILE A 30 -11.23 -0.87 3.66
C ILE A 30 -10.59 -0.33 2.38
N VAL A 31 -9.29 -0.54 2.22
CA VAL A 31 -8.52 -0.19 1.02
C VAL A 31 -7.82 -1.43 0.49
N LEU A 32 -7.93 -1.64 -0.81
CA LEU A 32 -7.18 -2.65 -1.55
C LEU A 32 -6.19 -1.92 -2.46
N LEU A 33 -4.90 -2.19 -2.30
CA LEU A 33 -3.86 -1.71 -3.21
C LEU A 33 -3.38 -2.88 -4.06
N ASP A 34 -3.80 -2.92 -5.32
CA ASP A 34 -3.38 -3.95 -6.27
C ASP A 34 -2.09 -3.54 -7.02
N CYS A 35 -1.40 -4.52 -7.61
CA CYS A 35 -0.20 -4.34 -8.44
C CYS A 35 0.97 -3.65 -7.72
N LEU A 36 1.35 -4.14 -6.54
CA LEU A 36 2.52 -3.67 -5.79
C LEU A 36 3.80 -3.65 -6.64
N GLU A 37 3.95 -4.63 -7.53
CA GLU A 37 5.08 -4.80 -8.43
C GLU A 37 5.30 -3.57 -9.31
N TYR A 38 4.21 -3.05 -9.86
CA TYR A 38 4.28 -1.87 -10.72
C TYR A 38 4.67 -0.63 -9.93
N LEU A 39 4.20 -0.53 -8.68
CA LEU A 39 4.57 0.56 -7.78
C LEU A 39 6.06 0.52 -7.44
N ILE A 40 6.62 -0.67 -7.22
CA ILE A 40 8.04 -0.90 -6.98
C ILE A 40 8.88 -0.62 -8.23
N ILE A 41 8.48 -1.11 -9.41
CA ILE A 41 9.16 -0.83 -10.68
C ILE A 41 9.25 0.68 -10.94
N THR A 42 8.20 1.41 -10.58
CA THR A 42 8.13 2.86 -10.80
C THR A 42 8.95 3.67 -9.80
N ASN A 43 8.96 3.28 -8.51
CA ASN A 43 9.51 4.12 -7.43
C ASN A 43 10.76 3.55 -6.74
N GLY A 44 11.08 2.28 -6.98
CA GLY A 44 12.01 1.50 -6.16
C GLY A 44 11.38 0.97 -4.88
N PHE A 45 11.94 -0.11 -4.33
CA PHE A 45 11.38 -0.80 -3.17
C PHE A 45 11.39 0.07 -1.89
N ILE A 46 12.50 0.75 -1.58
CA ILE A 46 12.64 1.51 -0.32
C ILE A 46 11.59 2.64 -0.19
N PRO A 47 11.33 3.48 -1.21
CA PRO A 47 10.24 4.45 -1.15
C PRO A 47 8.87 3.79 -0.96
N VAL A 48 8.59 2.68 -1.64
CA VAL A 48 7.32 1.95 -1.49
C VAL A 48 7.17 1.38 -0.08
N LEU A 49 8.22 0.78 0.48
CA LEU A 49 8.20 0.26 1.83
C LEU A 49 7.90 1.37 2.86
N LYS A 50 8.52 2.55 2.72
CA LYS A 50 8.21 3.71 3.57
C LYS A 50 6.77 4.18 3.43
N PHE A 51 6.25 4.20 2.20
CA PHE A 51 4.84 4.48 1.93
C PHE A 51 3.93 3.48 2.64
N LEU A 52 4.21 2.18 2.56
CA LEU A 52 3.40 1.16 3.24
C LEU A 52 3.47 1.28 4.77
N TYR A 53 4.64 1.59 5.34
CA TYR A 53 4.77 1.87 6.77
C TYR A 53 3.90 3.04 7.20
N ASP A 54 3.92 4.13 6.44
CA ASP A 54 3.09 5.30 6.72
C ASP A 54 1.59 4.96 6.65
N ILE A 55 1.14 4.19 5.65
CA ILE A 55 -0.25 3.71 5.59
C ILE A 55 -0.61 2.84 6.79
N ARG A 56 0.27 1.93 7.21
CA ARG A 56 0.02 1.02 8.34
C ARG A 56 -0.26 1.77 9.64
N GLU A 57 0.46 2.87 9.93
CA GLU A 57 0.19 3.68 11.11
C GLU A 57 -1.26 4.17 11.13
N TRP A 58 -1.78 4.59 9.97
CA TRP A 58 -3.17 5.03 9.86
C TRP A 58 -4.18 3.88 9.93
N VAL A 59 -3.82 2.71 9.42
CA VAL A 59 -4.65 1.50 9.55
C VAL A 59 -4.88 1.18 11.02
N ILE A 60 -3.83 1.24 11.84
CA ILE A 60 -3.92 1.02 13.29
C ILE A 60 -4.77 2.12 13.96
N LEU A 61 -4.48 3.39 13.68
CA LEU A 61 -5.17 4.53 14.31
C LEU A 61 -6.68 4.56 14.01
N GLN A 62 -7.07 4.19 12.78
CA GLN A 62 -8.46 4.26 12.32
C GLN A 62 -9.19 2.92 12.38
N LYS A 63 -8.53 1.85 12.87
CA LYS A 63 -9.04 0.47 12.85
C LYS A 63 -9.52 0.08 11.43
N ALA A 64 -8.74 0.48 10.43
CA ALA A 64 -9.02 0.22 9.03
C ALA A 64 -8.58 -1.20 8.64
N ILE A 65 -8.90 -1.60 7.41
CA ILE A 65 -8.31 -2.76 6.75
C ILE A 65 -7.59 -2.28 5.50
N PHE A 66 -6.32 -2.67 5.35
CA PHE A 66 -5.54 -2.43 4.15
C PHE A 66 -5.07 -3.77 3.59
N ILE A 67 -5.43 -4.07 2.35
CA ILE A 67 -5.17 -5.35 1.69
C ILE A 67 -4.18 -5.10 0.57
N LEU A 68 -3.14 -5.93 0.54
CA LEU A 68 -2.06 -5.85 -0.44
C LEU A 68 -1.87 -7.23 -1.09
N PRO A 69 -2.57 -7.55 -2.18
CA PRO A 69 -2.29 -8.74 -2.96
C PRO A 69 -0.98 -8.56 -3.71
N PHE A 70 -0.08 -9.53 -3.58
CA PHE A 70 1.12 -9.64 -4.41
C PHE A 70 1.61 -11.08 -4.38
N SER A 71 2.37 -11.48 -5.41
CA SER A 71 2.98 -12.81 -5.44
C SER A 71 4.33 -12.78 -4.71
N PRO A 72 4.66 -13.74 -3.82
CA PRO A 72 5.97 -13.78 -3.17
C PRO A 72 7.15 -13.81 -4.16
N ALA A 73 6.94 -14.31 -5.39
CA ALA A 73 7.95 -14.37 -6.42
C ALA A 73 8.32 -13.01 -7.03
N THR A 74 7.60 -11.94 -6.68
CA THR A 74 7.81 -10.59 -7.25
C THR A 74 8.76 -9.72 -6.43
N LEU A 75 9.21 -10.23 -5.29
CA LEU A 75 10.12 -9.56 -4.37
C LEU A 75 11.36 -10.41 -4.14
N GLU A 76 12.47 -9.75 -3.82
CA GLU A 76 13.60 -10.46 -3.24
C GLU A 76 13.24 -11.00 -1.84
N GLU A 77 13.91 -12.07 -1.39
CA GLU A 77 13.62 -12.72 -0.10
C GLU A 77 13.64 -11.72 1.08
N ARG A 78 14.59 -10.79 1.06
CA ARG A 78 14.70 -9.73 2.08
C ARG A 78 13.54 -8.74 2.02
N GLU A 79 13.10 -8.37 0.83
CA GLU A 79 12.00 -7.44 0.60
C GLU A 79 10.67 -8.04 1.07
N PHE A 80 10.43 -9.31 0.71
CA PHE A 80 9.30 -10.10 1.18
C PHE A 80 9.25 -10.15 2.71
N ALA A 81 10.37 -10.51 3.36
CA ALA A 81 10.44 -10.60 4.82
C ALA A 81 10.16 -9.26 5.53
N LEU A 82 10.50 -8.12 4.91
CA LEU A 82 10.20 -6.80 5.46
C LEU A 82 8.70 -6.48 5.40
N ILE A 83 8.04 -6.80 4.28
CA ILE A 83 6.59 -6.61 4.14
C ILE A 83 5.83 -7.59 5.05
N GLU A 84 6.24 -8.85 5.11
CA GLU A 84 5.60 -9.87 5.95
C GLU A 84 5.68 -9.54 7.45
N ARG A 85 6.76 -8.90 7.92
CA ARG A 85 6.84 -8.41 9.31
C ARG A 85 5.88 -7.26 9.62
N MET A 86 5.45 -6.56 8.60
CA MET A 86 4.59 -5.38 8.70
C MET A 86 3.11 -5.73 8.54
N MET A 87 2.80 -6.78 7.76
CA MET A 87 1.44 -7.13 7.32
C MET A 87 1.08 -8.55 7.76
N ASP A 88 -0.16 -8.75 8.19
CA ASP A 88 -0.63 -10.10 8.51
C ASP A 88 -0.98 -10.87 7.23
N ARG A 89 -0.46 -12.10 7.11
CA ARG A 89 -0.77 -12.98 5.98
C ARG A 89 -2.16 -13.59 6.16
N ILE A 90 -3.01 -13.45 5.14
CA ILE A 90 -4.31 -14.11 5.07
C ILE A 90 -4.15 -15.42 4.27
N ASN A 91 -4.48 -16.55 4.89
CA ASN A 91 -4.53 -17.85 4.22
C ASN A 91 -6.01 -18.17 3.92
N PHE A 92 -6.31 -18.53 2.67
CA PHE A 92 -7.62 -18.98 2.22
C PHE A 92 -7.61 -20.48 1.96
#